data_AF-R9RBI4-F1
#
_entry.id   AF-R9RBI4-F1
#
_cell.length_a   1.000
_cell.length_b   1.000
_cell.length_c   1.000
_cell.angle_alpha   90.00
_cell.angle_beta   90.00
_cell.angle_gamma   90.00
#
_symmetry.space_group_name_H-M   'P 1'
#
loop_
_entity.id
_entity.type
_entity.pdbx_description
1 polymer ?
#
loop_
_entity_poly.entity_id
_entity_poly.type
_entity_poly.pdbx_seq_one_letter_code
_entity_poly.pdbx_strand_id
1 'polypeptide(L)'
;MEIKKYILKKFDYNVNVSNKKFYTLNETIRQKLGIDVKFLEDRKNMNLAFKIDITDNDNINILKLKVEYILTLNNEALDISESFVKKILSKFYPIFSKFILNFYNSIGLNNIQLPEF
;
A
#
# COMPACT_ATOMS: atom_id res chain seq x y z
N MET A 1 1.47 19.56 -10.07
CA MET A 1 0.55 19.09 -9.02
C MET A 1 1.36 18.42 -7.93
N GLU A 2 1.22 18.88 -6.69
CA GLU A 2 1.99 18.42 -5.53
C GLU A 2 1.04 18.03 -4.40
N ILE A 3 1.43 17.00 -3.67
CA ILE A 3 0.74 16.55 -2.46
C ILE A 3 1.15 17.53 -1.36
N LYS A 4 0.18 18.28 -0.83
CA LYS A 4 0.39 19.26 0.24
C LYS A 4 0.68 18.57 1.56
N LYS A 5 -0.13 17.58 1.88
CA LYS A 5 -0.07 16.78 3.11
C LYS A 5 -0.74 15.44 2.90
N TYR A 6 -0.41 14.50 3.76
CA TYR A 6 -1.10 13.22 3.87
C TYR A 6 -1.31 12.87 5.34
N ILE A 7 -2.38 12.13 5.62
CA ILE A 7 -2.71 11.64 6.95
C ILE A 7 -2.93 10.13 6.82
N LEU A 8 -2.22 9.35 7.62
CA LEU A 8 -2.53 7.93 7.80
C LEU A 8 -3.83 7.85 8.61
N LYS A 9 -4.90 7.39 7.96
CA LYS A 9 -6.24 7.28 8.57
C LYS A 9 -6.42 5.93 9.25
N LYS A 10 -5.96 4.85 8.60
CA LYS A 10 -6.14 3.49 9.09
C LYS A 10 -4.99 2.60 8.67
N PHE A 11 -4.58 1.71 9.56
CA PHE A 11 -3.57 0.70 9.31
C PHE A 11 -4.03 -0.61 9.94
N ASP A 12 -4.64 -1.48 9.13
CA ASP A 12 -5.14 -2.78 9.56
C ASP A 12 -4.27 -3.88 8.97
N TYR A 13 -3.90 -4.88 9.77
CA TYR A 13 -3.19 -6.04 9.27
C TYR A 13 -3.58 -7.31 10.00
N ASN A 14 -3.44 -8.44 9.31
CA ASN A 14 -3.50 -9.78 9.88
C ASN A 14 -2.30 -10.57 9.36
N VAL A 15 -1.51 -11.13 10.28
CA VAL A 15 -0.31 -11.92 9.98
C VAL A 15 -0.48 -13.31 10.54
N ASN A 16 -0.27 -14.32 9.70
CA ASN A 16 -0.26 -15.70 10.14
C ASN A 16 1.12 -16.12 10.66
N VAL A 17 1.46 -15.71 11.88
CA VAL A 17 2.77 -15.99 12.51
C VAL A 17 3.09 -17.48 12.71
N SER A 18 2.09 -18.37 12.58
CA SER A 18 2.26 -19.80 12.78
C SER A 18 2.88 -20.53 11.57
N ASN A 19 2.88 -19.90 10.39
CA ASN A 19 3.45 -20.50 9.19
C ASN A 19 4.98 -20.33 9.20
N LYS A 20 5.67 -21.30 9.82
CA LYS A 20 7.14 -21.35 9.96
C LYS A 20 7.90 -21.26 8.62
N LYS A 21 7.21 -21.49 7.49
CA LYS A 21 7.79 -21.42 6.14
C LYS A 21 8.34 -20.03 5.77
N PHE A 22 7.92 -18.94 6.43
CA PHE A 22 8.43 -17.59 6.13
C PHE A 22 9.90 -17.36 6.47
N TYR A 23 10.50 -18.26 7.27
CA TYR A 23 11.89 -18.14 7.70
C TYR A 23 12.85 -19.00 6.87
N THR A 24 12.37 -19.63 5.79
CA THR A 24 13.18 -20.49 4.92
C THR A 24 13.43 -19.87 3.55
N LEU A 25 14.71 -19.83 3.13
CA LEU A 25 15.22 -19.07 1.98
C LEU A 25 14.66 -19.45 0.60
N ASN A 26 13.98 -20.60 0.47
CA ASN A 26 13.62 -21.20 -0.83
C ASN A 26 12.10 -21.21 -1.10
N GLU A 27 11.31 -20.50 -0.30
CA GLU A 27 9.86 -20.45 -0.46
C GLU A 27 9.43 -19.32 -1.40
N THR A 28 8.62 -19.67 -2.40
CA THR A 28 8.03 -18.67 -3.29
C THR A 28 6.78 -18.10 -2.65
N ILE A 29 6.74 -16.77 -2.53
CA ILE A 29 5.54 -16.03 -2.11
C ILE A 29 4.86 -15.39 -3.32
N ARG A 30 3.54 -15.24 -3.24
CA ARG A 30 2.75 -14.46 -4.19
C ARG A 30 2.25 -13.21 -3.49
N GLN A 31 2.36 -12.07 -4.17
CA GLN A 31 1.92 -10.79 -3.65
C GLN A 31 0.89 -10.17 -4.60
N LYS A 32 -0.17 -9.59 -4.02
CA LYS A 32 -1.18 -8.83 -4.77
C LYS A 32 -1.33 -7.45 -4.17
N LEU A 33 -1.06 -6.43 -4.97
CA LEU A 33 -1.31 -5.03 -4.64
C LEU A 33 -2.65 -4.59 -5.22
N GLY A 34 -3.53 -4.07 -4.38
CA GLY A 34 -4.75 -3.37 -4.76
C GLY A 34 -4.67 -1.90 -4.33
N ILE A 35 -5.11 -0.99 -5.19
CA ILE A 35 -5.12 0.44 -4.92
C ILE A 35 -6.51 0.98 -5.23
N ASP A 36 -7.17 1.53 -4.22
CA ASP A 36 -8.47 2.20 -4.37
C ASP A 36 -8.28 3.71 -4.18
N VAL A 37 -8.77 4.49 -5.15
CA VAL A 37 -8.69 5.96 -5.14
C VAL A 37 -10.10 6.53 -5.18
N LYS A 38 -10.41 7.44 -4.25
CA LYS A 38 -11.68 8.19 -4.25
C LYS A 38 -11.45 9.65 -3.88
N PHE A 39 -11.72 10.56 -4.81
CA PHE A 39 -11.76 12.00 -4.52
C PHE A 39 -12.94 12.36 -3.61
N LEU A 40 -12.73 13.32 -2.72
CA LEU A 40 -13.79 13.97 -1.96
C LEU A 40 -14.45 15.07 -2.81
N GLU A 41 -15.58 15.59 -2.33
CA GLU A 41 -16.39 16.58 -3.06
C GLU A 41 -15.61 17.84 -3.43
N ASP A 42 -14.68 18.27 -2.56
CA ASP A 42 -13.82 19.42 -2.79
C ASP A 42 -12.76 19.22 -3.88
N ARG A 43 -12.61 17.99 -4.40
CA ARG A 43 -11.58 17.58 -5.39
C ARG A 43 -10.15 17.94 -5.01
N LYS A 44 -9.93 18.37 -3.78
CA LYS A 44 -8.64 18.73 -3.21
C LYS A 44 -8.13 17.63 -2.31
N ASN A 45 -9.05 16.92 -1.67
CA ASN A 45 -8.78 15.78 -0.83
C ASN A 45 -9.14 14.48 -1.54
N MET A 46 -8.36 13.43 -1.32
CA MET A 46 -8.65 12.09 -1.81
C MET A 46 -8.39 11.04 -0.73
N ASN A 47 -9.30 10.08 -0.63
CA ASN A 47 -9.05 8.83 0.06
C ASN A 47 -8.22 7.93 -0.84
N LEU A 48 -7.15 7.39 -0.28
CA LEU A 48 -6.28 6.44 -0.95
C LEU A 48 -6.15 5.21 -0.06
N ALA A 49 -6.53 4.03 -0.56
CA ALA A 49 -6.37 2.78 0.16
C ALA A 49 -5.44 1.84 -0.61
N PHE A 50 -4.42 1.34 0.07
CA PHE A 50 -3.57 0.26 -0.41
C PHE A 50 -3.97 -1.04 0.29
N LYS A 51 -4.06 -2.11 -0.48
CA LYS A 51 -4.29 -3.48 0.01
C LYS A 51 -3.13 -4.34 -0.46
N ILE A 52 -2.49 -5.05 0.45
CA ILE A 52 -1.47 -6.03 0.11
C ILE A 52 -1.87 -7.37 0.71
N ASP A 53 -2.06 -8.35 -0.16
CA ASP A 53 -2.21 -9.75 0.23
C ASP A 53 -0.94 -10.50 -0.17
N ILE A 54 -0.35 -11.20 0.81
CA ILE A 54 0.77 -12.10 0.59
C ILE A 54 0.29 -13.52 0.90
N THR A 55 0.47 -14.44 -0.05
CA THR A 55 0.16 -15.87 0.10
C THR A 55 1.38 -16.72 -0.22
N ASP A 56 1.47 -17.91 0.37
CA ASP A 56 2.45 -18.91 -0.08
C ASP A 56 1.96 -19.67 -1.33
N ASN A 57 2.74 -20.65 -1.77
CA ASN A 57 2.41 -21.51 -2.91
C ASN A 57 1.14 -22.35 -2.72
N ASP A 58 0.79 -22.65 -1.47
CA ASP A 58 -0.43 -23.39 -1.10
C ASP A 58 -1.65 -22.45 -0.99
N ASN A 59 -1.49 -21.16 -1.36
CA ASN A 59 -2.46 -20.07 -1.21
C ASN A 59 -2.86 -19.81 0.25
N ILE A 60 -2.02 -20.21 1.21
CA ILE A 60 -2.23 -19.88 2.62
C ILE A 60 -1.86 -18.41 2.82
N ASN A 61 -2.74 -17.66 3.49
CA ASN A 61 -2.50 -16.25 3.77
C ASN A 61 -1.35 -16.09 4.76
N ILE A 62 -0.37 -15.29 4.36
CA ILE A 62 0.82 -14.88 5.13
C ILE A 62 0.51 -13.56 5.84
N LEU A 63 0.12 -12.58 5.04
CA LEU A 63 -0.18 -11.22 5.45
C LEU A 63 -1.39 -10.75 4.64
N LYS A 64 -2.34 -10.13 5.33
CA LYS A 64 -3.32 -9.24 4.72
C LYS A 64 -3.16 -7.87 5.35
N LEU A 65 -2.91 -6.87 4.52
CA LEU A 65 -2.65 -5.50 4.95
C LEU A 65 -3.63 -4.56 4.23
N LYS A 66 -4.22 -3.63 4.97
CA LYS A 66 -4.98 -2.51 4.42
C LYS A 66 -4.52 -1.21 5.06
N VAL A 67 -4.07 -0.28 4.24
CA VAL A 67 -3.60 1.04 4.68
C VAL A 67 -4.40 2.12 4.00
N GLU A 68 -5.03 2.98 4.77
CA GLU A 68 -5.86 4.08 4.28
C GLU A 68 -5.21 5.41 4.61
N TYR A 69 -5.13 6.28 3.61
CA TYR A 69 -4.66 7.65 3.71
C TYR A 69 -5.73 8.63 3.26
N ILE A 70 -5.67 9.83 3.82
CA ILE A 70 -6.26 11.03 3.23
C ILE A 70 -5.11 11.88 2.69
N LEU A 71 -5.12 12.12 1.38
CA LEU A 71 -4.18 13.01 0.71
C LEU A 71 -4.85 14.35 0.43
N THR A 72 -4.14 15.44 0.70
CA THR A 72 -4.57 16.79 0.32
C THR A 72 -3.63 17.32 -0.76
N LEU A 73 -4.17 17.74 -1.88
CA LEU A 73 -3.45 18.40 -2.97
C LEU A 73 -3.29 19.90 -2.69
N ASN A 74 -2.27 20.51 -3.29
CA ASN A 74 -2.07 21.97 -3.18
C ASN A 74 -3.27 22.76 -3.74
N ASN A 75 -3.81 22.31 -4.86
CA ASN A 75 -4.94 22.89 -5.57
C ASN A 75 -6.01 21.82 -5.85
N GLU A 76 -7.23 22.27 -6.15
CA GLU A 76 -8.32 21.38 -6.59
C GLU A 76 -7.96 20.68 -7.92
N ALA A 77 -8.33 19.40 -8.04
CA ALA A 77 -8.16 18.65 -9.27
C ALA A 77 -9.27 19.04 -10.26
N LEU A 78 -8.88 19.78 -11.31
CA LEU A 78 -9.78 20.17 -12.40
C LEU A 78 -10.19 18.97 -13.27
N ASP A 79 -9.30 17.97 -13.39
CA ASP A 79 -9.52 16.70 -14.06
C ASP A 79 -9.04 15.55 -13.15
N ILE A 80 -9.83 14.48 -13.07
CA ILE A 80 -9.56 13.27 -12.28
C ILE A 80 -9.33 12.03 -13.16
N SER A 81 -8.90 12.25 -14.41
CA SER A 81 -8.55 11.20 -15.34
C SER A 81 -7.56 10.17 -14.77
N GLU A 82 -7.54 8.98 -15.35
CA GLU A 82 -6.64 7.90 -14.94
C GLU A 82 -5.16 8.35 -14.97
N SER A 83 -4.75 9.14 -15.98
CA SER A 83 -3.37 9.64 -16.08
C SER A 83 -3.04 10.58 -14.92
N PHE A 84 -4.01 11.36 -14.46
CA PHE A 84 -3.85 12.27 -13.34
C PHE A 84 -3.69 11.51 -12.03
N VAL A 85 -4.55 10.49 -11.80
CA VAL A 85 -4.45 9.60 -10.65
C VAL A 85 -3.11 8.88 -10.62
N LYS A 86 -2.67 8.31 -11.76
CA LYS A 86 -1.37 7.64 -11.89
C LYS A 86 -0.22 8.57 -11.48
N LYS A 87 -0.21 9.83 -11.94
CA LYS A 87 0.82 10.82 -11.55
C LYS A 87 0.86 11.08 -10.05
N ILE A 88 -0.29 11.14 -9.38
CA ILE A 88 -0.33 11.29 -7.91
C ILE A 88 0.23 10.04 -7.23
N LEU A 89 -0.23 8.86 -7.66
CA LEU A 89 0.21 7.58 -7.11
C LEU A 89 1.71 7.38 -7.30
N SER A 90 2.29 7.68 -8.46
CA SER A 90 3.74 7.58 -8.69
C SER A 90 4.56 8.43 -7.72
N LYS A 91 4.03 9.58 -7.27
CA LYS A 91 4.69 10.44 -6.28
C LYS A 91 4.51 9.93 -4.85
N PHE A 92 3.35 9.32 -4.56
CA PHE A 92 3.05 8.85 -3.21
C PHE A 92 3.57 7.44 -2.93
N TYR A 93 3.68 6.60 -3.96
CA TYR A 93 4.09 5.20 -3.82
C TYR A 93 5.45 5.04 -3.12
N PRO A 94 6.49 5.83 -3.41
CA PRO A 94 7.77 5.72 -2.68
C PRO A 94 7.63 5.97 -1.16
N ILE A 95 6.73 6.87 -0.75
CA ILE A 95 6.45 7.18 0.66
C ILE A 95 5.77 5.97 1.31
N PHE A 96 4.74 5.44 0.65
CA PHE A 96 4.05 4.22 1.08
C PHE A 96 5.01 3.02 1.17
N SER A 97 5.79 2.76 0.13
CA SER A 97 6.73 1.63 0.08
C SER A 97 7.76 1.70 1.20
N LYS A 98 8.33 2.87 1.49
CA LYS A 98 9.25 3.03 2.62
C LYS A 98 8.59 2.69 3.96
N PHE A 99 7.35 3.14 4.16
CA PHE A 99 6.59 2.85 5.37
C PHE A 99 6.28 1.35 5.51
N ILE A 100 5.87 0.68 4.44
CA ILE A 100 5.56 -0.76 4.46
C ILE A 100 6.80 -1.63 4.62
N LEU A 101 7.91 -1.30 3.96
CA LEU A 101 9.16 -2.06 4.13
C LEU A 101 9.65 -2.02 5.59
N ASN A 102 9.54 -0.86 6.25
CA ASN A 102 9.85 -0.75 7.67
C ASN A 102 8.91 -1.62 8.52
N PHE A 103 7.62 -1.63 8.20
CA PHE A 103 6.66 -2.49 8.87
C PHE A 103 6.96 -3.98 8.66
N TYR A 104 7.26 -4.42 7.44
CA TYR A 104 7.63 -5.82 7.15
C TYR A 104 8.81 -6.27 7.99
N ASN A 105 9.86 -5.47 8.06
CA ASN A 105 11.02 -5.75 8.91
C ASN A 105 10.63 -5.86 10.40
N SER A 106 9.73 -5.00 10.89
CA SER A 106 9.27 -5.05 12.30
C SER A 106 8.50 -6.32 12.68
N ILE A 107 7.87 -6.99 11.70
CA ILE A 107 7.10 -8.23 11.92
C ILE A 107 7.87 -9.48 11.46
N GLY A 108 9.16 -9.35 11.17
CA GLY A 108 10.03 -10.46 10.77
C GLY A 108 9.87 -10.91 9.32
N LEU A 109 9.11 -10.17 8.49
CA LEU A 109 9.04 -10.35 7.05
C LEU A 109 10.23 -9.67 6.34
N ASN A 110 11.43 -10.00 6.80
CA ASN A 110 12.66 -9.38 6.32
C ASN A 110 12.90 -9.71 4.85
N ASN A 111 13.47 -8.76 4.11
CA ASN A 111 13.85 -8.91 2.69
C ASN A 111 12.69 -9.13 1.71
N ILE A 112 11.43 -9.03 2.15
CA ILE A 112 10.28 -8.99 1.23
C ILE A 112 10.23 -7.62 0.55
N GLN A 113 10.31 -7.62 -0.78
CA GLN A 113 10.10 -6.43 -1.59
C GLN A 113 8.60 -6.18 -1.80
N LEU A 114 8.19 -4.90 -1.89
CA LEU A 114 6.83 -4.59 -2.32
C LEU A 114 6.65 -4.84 -3.83
N PRO A 115 5.42 -5.13 -4.28
CA PRO A 115 5.08 -5.09 -5.70
C PRO A 115 5.43 -3.73 -6.33
N GLU A 116 5.73 -3.69 -7.62
CA GLU A 116 5.86 -2.43 -8.34
C GLU A 116 4.49 -1.82 -8.66
N PHE A 117 4.45 -0.49 -8.84
CA PHE A 117 3.27 0.29 -9.22
C PHE A 117 3.41 0.86 -10.62
#